data_AF-A0A9W8IPG6-F1
#
_entry.id   AF-A0A9W8IPG6-F1
#
_cell.length_a   1.000
_cell.length_b   1.000
_cell.length_c   1.000
_cell.angle_alpha   90.00
_cell.angle_beta   90.00
_cell.angle_gamma   90.00
#
_symmetry.space_group_name_H-M   'P 1'
#
loop_
_entity.id
_entity.type
_entity.pdbx_description
1 polymer ?
#
loop_
_entity_poly.entity_id
_entity_poly.type
_entity_poly.pdbx_seq_one_letter_code
_entity_poly.pdbx_strand_id
1 'polypeptide(L)'
;MPPTTNDAASTGGFPDARDTDIVIPIIGLGGAGKSTFVNYLLQGANRSEKSVIVGHGQDPCTTQLQYVVIDGSCRPELKDFSDRRLVFVDTPGLGRTDPKGDIQVMGDIVKWFKSS
;
A
#
# COMPACT_ATOMS: atom_id res chain seq x y z
N MET A 1 -17.56 -9.63 22.11
CA MET A 1 -16.18 -9.15 22.39
C MET A 1 -15.74 -8.38 21.16
N PRO A 2 -15.37 -7.09 21.27
CA PRO A 2 -14.76 -6.39 20.15
C PRO A 2 -13.34 -6.98 19.93
N PRO A 3 -12.91 -7.22 18.69
CA PRO A 3 -11.56 -7.69 18.42
C PRO A 3 -10.56 -6.60 18.85
N THR A 4 -9.58 -7.04 19.62
CA THR A 4 -8.45 -6.29 20.15
C THR A 4 -7.47 -5.96 19.02
N THR A 5 -7.16 -4.66 18.87
CA THR A 5 -6.06 -4.08 18.06
C THR A 5 -6.01 -4.48 16.59
N ASN A 6 -6.62 -3.64 15.74
CA ASN A 6 -6.36 -3.62 14.30
C ASN A 6 -4.94 -3.10 14.06
N ASP A 7 -4.02 -3.95 13.60
CA ASP A 7 -2.79 -3.51 12.92
C ASP A 7 -3.17 -2.98 11.53
N ALA A 8 -3.68 -1.75 11.51
CA ALA A 8 -4.03 -1.03 10.29
C ALA A 8 -2.78 -0.79 9.42
N ALA A 9 -2.97 -0.67 8.10
CA ALA A 9 -1.91 -0.25 7.18
C ALA A 9 -1.21 1.02 7.70
N SER A 10 0.12 0.99 7.74
CA SER A 10 0.91 2.06 8.33
C SER A 10 0.94 3.29 7.42
N THR A 11 0.84 4.48 8.04
CA THR A 11 0.91 5.78 7.36
C THR A 11 2.24 6.47 7.69
N GLY A 12 2.77 7.25 6.75
CA GLY A 12 4.10 7.90 6.89
C GLY A 12 5.23 7.03 6.36
N GLY A 13 6.49 7.42 6.64
CA GLY A 13 7.69 6.69 6.17
C GLY A 13 7.77 5.25 6.68
N PHE A 14 8.72 4.46 6.17
CA PHE A 14 8.86 3.04 6.50
C PHE A 14 10.10 2.79 7.39
N PRO A 15 9.98 2.91 8.73
CA PRO A 15 11.14 2.94 9.64
C PRO A 15 11.85 1.59 9.81
N ASP A 16 11.20 0.48 9.50
CA ASP A 16 11.80 -0.87 9.47
C ASP A 16 12.18 -1.27 8.04
N ALA A 17 12.49 -0.31 7.16
CA ALA A 17 12.99 -0.60 5.82
C ALA A 17 14.31 -1.38 5.88
N ARG A 18 14.48 -2.30 4.92
CA ARG A 18 15.67 -3.14 4.76
C ARG A 18 16.15 -3.07 3.31
N ASP A 19 17.46 -3.19 3.13
CA ASP A 19 18.09 -3.23 1.79
C ASP A 19 17.61 -4.41 0.92
N THR A 20 16.99 -5.41 1.55
CA THR A 20 16.43 -6.60 0.90
C THR A 20 14.94 -6.47 0.60
N ASP A 21 14.30 -5.35 0.89
CA ASP A 21 12.89 -5.16 0.58
C ASP A 21 12.66 -4.91 -0.91
N ILE A 22 11.60 -5.53 -1.44
CA ILE A 22 11.11 -5.26 -2.78
C ILE A 22 9.88 -4.37 -2.64
N VAL A 23 10.05 -3.08 -2.95
CA VAL A 23 9.00 -2.08 -2.83
C VAL A 23 8.25 -1.92 -4.15
N ILE A 24 6.92 -2.06 -4.11
CA ILE A 24 6.04 -2.01 -5.27
C ILE A 24 4.99 -0.91 -5.05
N PRO A 25 5.18 0.30 -5.61
CA PRO A 25 4.18 1.34 -5.55
C PRO A 25 3.03 1.05 -6.50
N ILE A 26 1.79 1.11 -6.00
CA ILE A 26 0.57 0.92 -6.79
C ILE A 26 0.04 2.27 -7.22
N ILE A 27 0.30 2.66 -8.46
CA ILE A 27 -0.03 3.98 -9.02
C ILE A 27 -1.15 3.83 -10.06
N GLY A 28 -2.08 4.78 -10.08
CA GLY A 28 -3.16 4.81 -11.07
C GLY A 28 -4.20 5.88 -10.74
N LEU A 29 -5.19 6.01 -11.61
CA LEU A 29 -6.26 7.00 -11.46
C LEU A 29 -7.04 6.83 -10.15
N GLY A 30 -7.74 7.88 -9.74
CA GLY A 30 -8.81 7.80 -8.74
C GLY A 30 -9.85 6.75 -9.14
N GLY A 31 -10.30 5.94 -8.17
CA GLY A 31 -11.30 4.88 -8.43
C GLY A 31 -10.78 3.65 -9.20
N ALA A 32 -9.51 3.57 -9.57
CA ALA A 32 -8.95 2.44 -10.33
C ALA A 32 -8.84 1.10 -9.55
N GLY A 33 -9.31 1.05 -8.29
CA GLY A 33 -9.32 -0.19 -7.49
C GLY A 33 -7.99 -0.55 -6.81
N LYS A 34 -7.06 0.39 -6.66
CA LYS A 34 -5.72 0.19 -6.05
C LYS A 34 -5.78 -0.40 -4.63
N SER A 35 -6.50 0.27 -3.72
CA SER A 35 -6.68 -0.19 -2.34
C SER A 35 -7.40 -1.54 -2.27
N THR A 36 -8.37 -1.77 -3.17
CA THR A 36 -9.04 -3.08 -3.32
C THR A 36 -8.07 -4.16 -3.74
N PHE A 37 -7.19 -3.89 -4.71
CA PHE A 37 -6.15 -4.81 -5.15
C PHE A 37 -5.20 -5.18 -4.01
N VAL A 38 -4.72 -4.19 -3.24
CA VAL A 38 -3.86 -4.44 -2.07
C VAL A 38 -4.56 -5.30 -1.02
N ASN A 39 -5.84 -5.05 -0.75
CA ASN A 39 -6.62 -5.88 0.17
C ASN A 39 -6.79 -7.34 -0.33
N TYR A 40 -6.93 -7.55 -1.64
CA TYR A 40 -6.93 -8.91 -2.20
C TYR A 40 -5.58 -9.62 -2.04
N LEU A 41 -4.47 -8.89 -2.17
CA LEU A 41 -3.14 -9.46 -1.90
C LEU A 41 -3.02 -9.91 -0.44
N LEU A 42 -3.49 -9.09 0.51
CA LEU A 42 -3.48 -9.44 1.94
C LEU A 42 -4.35 -10.66 2.24
N GLN A 43 -5.55 -10.73 1.66
CA GLN A 43 -6.39 -11.93 1.77
C GLN A 43 -5.69 -13.17 1.22
N GLY A 44 -5.09 -13.06 0.03
CA GLY A 44 -4.34 -14.15 -0.60
C GLY A 44 -3.10 -14.59 0.17
N ALA A 45 -2.56 -13.73 1.02
CA ALA A 45 -1.43 -14.00 1.92
C ALA A 45 -1.85 -14.47 3.33
N ASN A 46 -3.14 -14.73 3.56
CA ASN A 46 -3.71 -15.02 4.90
C ASN A 46 -3.40 -13.92 5.93
N ARG A 47 -3.42 -12.66 5.49
CA ARG A 47 -3.19 -11.45 6.30
C ARG A 47 -4.40 -10.53 6.32
N SER A 48 -5.62 -11.08 6.27
CA SER A 48 -6.88 -10.31 6.19
C SER A 48 -7.11 -9.39 7.39
N GLU A 49 -6.41 -9.61 8.50
CA GLU A 49 -6.38 -8.71 9.65
C GLU A 49 -5.71 -7.35 9.35
N LYS A 50 -4.84 -7.30 8.34
CA LYS A 50 -4.24 -6.09 7.82
C LYS A 50 -5.09 -5.62 6.64
N SER A 51 -5.65 -4.43 6.71
CA SER A 51 -6.41 -3.84 5.62
C SER A 51 -6.02 -2.39 5.39
N VAL A 52 -5.98 -2.02 4.11
CA VAL A 52 -5.88 -0.64 3.64
C VAL A 52 -7.30 -0.08 3.54
N ILE A 53 -7.47 1.19 3.91
CA ILE A 53 -8.79 1.83 3.92
C ILE A 53 -9.27 1.97 2.48
N VAL A 54 -10.44 1.38 2.17
CA VAL A 54 -11.07 1.50 0.86
C VAL A 54 -12.17 2.55 0.94
N GLY A 55 -12.17 3.47 -0.02
CA GLY A 55 -13.30 4.36 -0.25
C GLY A 55 -14.46 3.72 -0.96
N HIS A 56 -15.68 4.00 -0.51
CA HIS A 56 -16.91 3.60 -1.20
C HIS A 56 -17.58 4.80 -1.91
N GLY A 57 -16.82 5.53 -2.75
CA GLY A 57 -17.33 6.69 -3.50
C GLY A 57 -16.32 7.29 -4.50
N GLN A 58 -16.74 8.34 -5.22
CA GLN A 58 -15.87 9.16 -6.09
C GLN A 58 -15.00 10.16 -5.29
N ASP A 59 -15.31 10.36 -4.01
CA ASP A 59 -14.43 11.10 -3.12
C ASP A 59 -13.18 10.26 -2.81
N PRO A 60 -11.98 10.85 -2.93
CA PRO A 60 -10.74 10.12 -2.73
C PRO A 60 -10.58 9.77 -1.25
N CYS A 61 -10.90 8.54 -0.89
CA CYS A 61 -10.74 8.08 0.48
C CYS A 61 -9.27 7.80 0.86
N THR A 62 -8.41 7.50 -0.11
CA THR A 62 -6.96 7.43 0.10
C THR A 62 -6.37 8.82 -0.09
N THR A 63 -6.22 9.54 1.03
CA THR A 63 -5.60 10.88 1.06
C THR A 63 -4.13 10.85 1.46
N GLN A 64 -3.64 9.69 1.91
CA GLN A 64 -2.27 9.46 2.36
C GLN A 64 -1.74 8.14 1.83
N LEU A 65 -0.42 8.05 1.64
CA LEU A 65 0.27 6.80 1.33
C LEU A 65 0.11 5.81 2.49
N GLN A 66 -0.24 4.59 2.15
CA GLN A 66 -0.30 3.47 3.08
C GLN A 66 0.56 2.34 2.53
N TYR A 67 1.23 1.59 3.40
CA TYR A 67 1.99 0.42 2.96
C TYR A 67 1.61 -0.83 3.74
N VAL A 68 1.80 -1.98 3.08
CA VAL A 68 1.68 -3.30 3.71
C VAL A 68 2.88 -4.15 3.35
N VAL A 69 3.30 -4.98 4.30
CA VAL A 69 4.44 -5.87 4.18
C VAL A 69 3.95 -7.31 4.14
N ILE A 70 4.31 -8.02 3.08
CA ILE A 70 4.03 -9.44 2.87
C ILE A 70 5.37 -10.17 2.81
N ASP A 71 5.51 -11.21 3.62
CA ASP A 71 6.69 -12.08 3.58
C ASP A 71 6.65 -12.97 2.34
N GLY A 72 7.75 -13.10 1.60
CA GLY A 72 7.79 -13.92 0.38
C GLY A 72 7.53 -15.41 0.62
N SER A 73 7.63 -15.88 1.87
CA SER A 73 7.24 -17.24 2.25
C SER A 73 5.72 -17.45 2.35
N CYS A 74 4.89 -16.40 2.23
CA CYS A 74 3.45 -16.51 2.42
C CYS A 74 2.74 -17.33 1.34
N ARG A 75 3.40 -17.56 0.20
CA ARG A 75 2.81 -18.21 -0.99
C ARG A 75 3.83 -19.09 -1.72
N PRO A 76 3.44 -20.29 -2.19
CA PRO A 76 4.33 -21.16 -2.97
C PRO A 76 4.87 -20.52 -4.25
N GLU A 77 4.08 -19.65 -4.89
CA GLU A 77 4.47 -18.93 -6.11
C GLU A 77 5.58 -17.91 -5.87
N LEU A 78 5.80 -17.51 -4.61
CA LEU A 78 6.82 -16.56 -4.20
C LEU A 78 8.06 -17.23 -3.58
N LYS A 79 8.22 -18.54 -3.74
CA LYS A 79 9.33 -19.32 -3.16
C LYS A 79 10.72 -18.73 -3.43
N ASP A 80 10.93 -18.13 -4.61
CA ASP A 80 12.23 -17.56 -5.00
C ASP A 80 12.52 -16.22 -4.28
N PHE A 81 11.53 -15.72 -3.52
CA PHE A 81 11.58 -14.52 -2.70
C PHE A 81 11.40 -14.84 -1.22
N SER A 82 11.58 -16.09 -0.78
CA SER A 82 11.30 -16.50 0.61
C SER A 82 12.15 -15.80 1.67
N ASP A 83 13.29 -15.22 1.29
CA ASP A 83 14.17 -14.41 2.14
C ASP A 83 13.94 -12.89 2.00
N ARG A 84 12.93 -12.50 1.24
CA ARG A 84 12.59 -11.11 0.89
C ARG A 84 11.22 -10.74 1.43
N ARG A 85 11.02 -9.44 1.65
CA ARG A 85 9.70 -8.88 1.97
C ARG A 85 9.21 -8.08 0.77
N LEU A 86 7.96 -8.32 0.39
CA LEU A 86 7.25 -7.52 -0.60
C LEU A 86 6.51 -6.40 0.12
N VAL A 87 6.83 -5.15 -0.22
CA VAL A 87 6.23 -3.96 0.38
C VAL A 87 5.35 -3.30 -0.67
N PHE A 88 4.04 -3.46 -0.51
CA PHE A 88 3.06 -2.84 -1.41
C PHE A 88 2.66 -1.48 -0.86
N VAL A 89 2.84 -0.43 -1.65
CA VAL A 89 2.52 0.94 -1.26
C VAL A 89 1.26 1.38 -2.01
N ASP A 90 0.14 1.45 -1.31
CA ASP A 90 -1.09 2.04 -1.83
C ASP A 90 -0.97 3.57 -1.86
N THR A 91 -1.36 4.16 -2.99
CA THR A 91 -1.17 5.58 -3.27
C THR A 91 -2.50 6.28 -3.50
N PRO A 92 -2.61 7.59 -3.18
CA PRO A 92 -3.72 8.40 -3.66
C PRO A 92 -3.88 8.31 -5.19
N GLY A 93 -5.11 8.42 -5.68
CA GLY A 93 -5.38 8.38 -7.12
C GLY A 93 -4.94 9.64 -7.86
N LEU A 94 -4.36 9.45 -9.05
CA LEU A 94 -4.06 10.49 -10.04
C LEU A 94 -5.29 10.86 -10.88
N GLY A 95 -5.18 11.88 -11.73
CA GLY A 95 -6.20 12.29 -12.69
C GLY A 95 -7.35 13.07 -12.06
N ARG A 96 -7.06 13.80 -10.97
CA ARG A 96 -8.01 14.81 -10.49
C ARG A 96 -8.12 15.91 -11.55
N THR A 97 -9.24 16.65 -11.55
CA THR A 97 -9.46 17.78 -12.47
C THR A 97 -8.40 18.89 -12.36
N ASP A 98 -7.57 18.87 -11.31
CA ASP A 98 -6.45 19.78 -11.08
C ASP A 98 -5.09 19.08 -11.28
N PRO A 99 -4.29 19.48 -12.30
CA PRO A 99 -2.93 18.98 -12.52
C PRO A 99 -1.97 19.17 -11.34
N LYS A 100 -2.21 20.15 -10.46
CA LYS A 100 -1.39 20.33 -9.25
C LYS A 100 -1.54 19.17 -8.28
N GLY A 101 -2.70 18.53 -8.25
CA GLY A 101 -2.95 17.35 -7.43
C GLY A 101 -2.06 16.17 -7.83
N ASP A 102 -1.91 15.92 -9.12
CA ASP A 102 -1.10 14.80 -9.62
C ASP A 102 0.40 15.01 -9.33
N ILE A 103 0.89 16.24 -9.51
CA ILE A 103 2.27 16.59 -9.15
C ILE A 103 2.51 16.39 -7.65
N GLN A 104 1.55 16.78 -6.82
CA GLN A 104 1.63 16.60 -5.38
C GLN A 104 1.70 15.11 -5.00
N VAL A 105 0.83 14.28 -5.58
CA VAL A 105 0.82 12.82 -5.33
C VAL A 105 2.16 12.20 -5.72
N MET A 106 2.71 12.55 -6.88
CA MET A 106 4.03 12.08 -7.30
C MET A 106 5.15 12.57 -6.36
N GLY A 107 5.06 13.82 -5.90
CA GLY A 107 5.97 14.38 -4.91
C GLY A 107 5.92 13.65 -3.57
N ASP A 108 4.74 13.28 -3.10
CA ASP A 108 4.54 12.53 -1.86
C ASP A 108 5.09 11.11 -1.97
N ILE A 109 4.91 10.43 -3.12
CA ILE A 109 5.52 9.12 -3.39
C ILE A 109 7.04 9.23 -3.31
N VAL A 110 7.64 10.19 -4.03
CA VAL A 110 9.09 10.40 -4.00
C VAL A 110 9.60 10.73 -2.60
N LYS A 111 8.87 11.57 -1.85
CA LYS A 111 9.23 11.92 -0.48
C LYS A 111 9.22 10.68 0.42
N TRP A 112 8.21 9.81 0.28
CA TRP A 112 8.12 8.56 1.03
C TRP A 112 9.30 7.63 0.74
N PHE A 113 9.67 7.47 -0.53
CA PHE A 113 10.84 6.67 -0.93
C PHE A 113 12.16 7.23 -0.38
N LYS A 114 12.28 8.55 -0.22
CA LYS A 114 13.49 9.17 0.35
C LYS A 114 13.57 9.08 1.87
N SER A 115 12.44 8.91 2.55
CA SER A 115 12.35 8.84 4.01
C SER A 115 12.32 7.41 4.55
N SER A 116 12.39 6.42 3.67
CA SER A 116 12.35 4.99 3.95
C SER A 116 13.69 4.38 3.56
#